data_AF-A0A165KYU1-F1
#
_entry.id   AF-A0A165KYU1-F1
#
_cell.length_a   1.000
_cell.length_b   1.000
_cell.length_c   1.000
_cell.angle_alpha   90.00
_cell.angle_beta   90.00
_cell.angle_gamma   90.00
#
_symmetry.space_group_name_H-M   'P 1'
#
loop_
_entity.id
_entity.type
_entity.pdbx_description
1 polymer ?
#
loop_
_entity_poly.entity_id
_entity_poly.type
_entity_poly.pdbx_seq_one_letter_code
_entity_poly.pdbx_strand_id
1 'polypeptide(L)' 'MLRAGHSLRFTPTEIEELRRVGIDVDGARTQDDLDQALARWAGTLAEDRPELLDKIASAMAQAKGASLPARLTRVR' A
#
# COMPACT_ATOMS: atom_id res chain seq x y z
N MET A 1 -9.43 -4.33 9.83
CA MET A 1 -8.21 -4.29 10.64
C MET A 1 -8.59 -3.74 12.00
N LEU A 2 -8.26 -4.45 13.07
CA LEU A 2 -8.42 -3.96 14.43
C LEU A 2 -7.13 -3.28 14.89
N ARG A 3 -7.25 -2.12 15.54
CA ARG A 3 -6.13 -1.40 16.14
C ARG A 3 -6.40 -1.17 17.62
N ALA A 4 -5.44 -1.50 18.47
CA ALA A 4 -5.49 -1.24 19.90
C ALA A 4 -4.12 -0.70 20.36
N GLY A 5 -4.04 0.62 20.59
CA GLY A 5 -2.76 1.30 20.79
C GLY A 5 -1.85 1.10 19.57
N HIS A 6 -0.67 0.53 19.81
CA HIS A 6 0.30 0.22 18.76
C HIS A 6 0.09 -1.16 18.10
N SER A 7 -0.82 -1.98 18.65
CA SER A 7 -1.09 -3.32 18.13
C SER A 7 -2.08 -3.27 16.97
N LEU A 8 -1.79 -4.04 15.92
CA LEU A 8 -2.64 -4.32 14.77
C LEU A 8 -3.00 -5.80 14.71
N ARG A 9 -4.23 -6.07 14.28
CA ARG A 9 -4.67 -7.42 13.96
C ARG A 9 -5.55 -7.41 12.71
N PHE A 10 -5.21 -8.26 11.77
CA PHE A 10 -6.02 -8.55 10.59
C PHE A 10 -6.88 -9.78 10.83
N THR A 11 -8.07 -9.81 10.24
CA THR A 11 -8.85 -11.05 10.16
C THR A 11 -8.25 -11.97 9.08
N PRO A 12 -8.50 -13.29 9.13
CA PRO A 12 -8.07 -14.18 8.06
C PRO A 12 -8.55 -13.74 6.67
N THR A 13 -9.78 -13.21 6.59
CA THR A 13 -10.34 -12.65 5.36
C THR A 13 -9.55 -11.44 4.86
N GLU A 14 -9.20 -10.50 5.75
CA GLU A 14 -8.41 -9.32 5.37
C GLU A 14 -7.01 -9.70 4.88
N ILE A 15 -6.38 -10.69 5.53
CA ILE A 15 -5.09 -11.22 5.08
C ILE A 15 -5.20 -11.77 3.66
N GLU A 16 -6.25 -12.55 3.39
CA GLU A 16 -6.45 -13.17 2.07
C GLU A 16 -6.74 -12.12 0.98
N GLU A 17 -7.58 -11.12 1.26
CA GLU A 17 -7.86 -10.04 0.29
C GLU A 17 -6.60 -9.23 -0.05
N LEU A 18 -5.74 -8.95 0.95
CA LEU A 18 -4.47 -8.25 0.72
C LEU A 18 -3.48 -9.13 -0.04
N ARG A 19 -3.42 -10.43 0.26
CA ARG A 19 -2.57 -11.39 -0.45
C ARG A 19 -2.91 -11.49 -1.93
N ARG A 20 -4.19 -11.38 -2.31
CA ARG A 20 -4.63 -11.40 -3.72
C ARG A 20 -4.03 -10.26 -4.56
N VAL A 21 -3.69 -9.14 -3.93
CA VAL A 21 -3.02 -8.01 -4.58
C VAL A 21 -1.51 -7.97 -4.30
N GLY A 22 -0.97 -9.05 -3.74
CA GLY A 22 0.47 -9.23 -3.46
C GLY A 22 0.96 -8.57 -2.18
N ILE A 23 0.07 -8.06 -1.32
CA ILE A 23 0.45 -7.46 -0.04
C ILE A 23 0.38 -8.54 1.03
N ASP A 24 1.53 -8.99 1.52
CA ASP A 24 1.59 -9.94 2.64
C ASP A 24 1.67 -9.20 3.98
N VAL A 25 0.57 -9.27 4.73
CA VAL A 25 0.47 -8.76 6.11
C VAL A 25 0.46 -9.87 7.15
N ASP A 26 0.69 -11.13 6.73
CA ASP A 26 0.86 -12.20 7.70
C ASP A 26 2.10 -11.90 8.56
N GLY A 27 1.95 -12.02 9.87
CA GLY A 27 2.96 -11.57 10.83
C GLY A 27 3.00 -10.07 11.15
N ALA A 28 2.28 -9.18 10.44
CA ALA A 28 2.21 -7.77 10.85
C ALA A 28 1.39 -7.63 12.15
N ARG A 29 2.01 -7.08 13.20
CA ARG A 29 1.39 -6.89 14.52
C ARG A 29 1.41 -5.45 14.98
N THR A 30 2.11 -4.57 14.28
CA THR A 30 2.23 -3.15 14.58
C THR A 30 2.04 -2.30 13.32
N GLN A 31 1.86 -0.99 13.50
CA GLN A 31 1.83 -0.08 12.35
C GLN A 31 3.15 -0.10 11.57
N ASP A 32 4.27 -0.21 12.27
CA ASP A 32 5.59 -0.25 11.66
C ASP A 32 5.77 -1.51 10.79
N ASP A 33 5.25 -2.66 11.25
CA ASP A 33 5.26 -3.90 10.44
C ASP A 33 4.43 -3.73 9.16
N LEU A 34 3.26 -3.09 9.27
CA LEU A 34 2.39 -2.83 8.13
C LEU A 34 3.07 -1.87 7.15
N ASP A 35 3.67 -0.79 7.64
CA ASP A 35 4.39 0.18 6.82
C ASP A 35 5.56 -0.49 6.10
N GLN A 36 6.26 -1.41 6.77
CA GLN A 36 7.34 -2.19 6.16
C GLN A 36 6.81 -3.14 5.08
N ALA A 37 5.69 -3.83 5.32
CA ALA A 37 5.08 -4.71 4.31
C ALA A 37 4.65 -3.93 3.06
N LEU A 38 4.02 -2.77 3.26
CA LEU A 38 3.61 -1.87 2.16
C LEU A 38 4.82 -1.29 1.41
N ALA A 39 5.88 -0.91 2.13
CA ALA A 39 7.11 -0.41 1.52
C ALA A 39 7.79 -1.48 0.64
N ARG A 40 7.85 -2.73 1.11
CA ARG A 40 8.38 -3.85 0.31
C ARG A 40 7.54 -4.07 -0.96
N TRP A 41 6.21 -4.14 -0.82
CA TRP A 41 5.30 -4.31 -1.94
C TRP A 41 5.41 -3.17 -2.97
N ALA A 42 5.43 -1.91 -2.51
CA ALA A 42 5.58 -0.75 -3.38
C ALA A 42 6.97 -0.72 -4.05
N GLY A 43 8.02 -1.14 -3.34
CA GLY A 43 9.37 -1.31 -3.90
C GLY A 43 9.40 -2.31 -5.04
N THR A 44 8.82 -3.50 -4.85
CA THR A 44 8.69 -4.50 -5.92
C THR A 44 7.91 -3.95 -7.12
N LEU A 45 6.80 -3.23 -6.90
CA LEU A 45 6.07 -2.59 -8.00
C LEU A 45 6.89 -1.52 -8.70
N ALA A 46 7.69 -0.74 -7.98
CA ALA A 46 8.53 0.29 -8.59
C ALA A 46 9.61 -0.31 -9.51
N GLU A 47 10.14 -1.49 -9.15
CA GLU A 47 11.15 -2.21 -9.93
C GLU A 47 10.54 -2.92 -11.13
N ASP A 48 9.46 -3.67 -10.94
CA ASP A 48 8.92 -4.56 -11.96
C ASP A 48 7.86 -3.91 -12.85
N ARG A 49 7.04 -3.00 -12.28
CA ARG A 49 5.84 -2.42 -12.94
C ARG A 49 5.62 -0.96 -12.51
N PRO A 50 6.58 -0.06 -12.71
CA PRO A 50 6.51 1.33 -12.24
C PRO A 50 5.25 2.08 -12.72
N GLU A 51 4.76 1.77 -13.92
CA GLU A 51 3.54 2.34 -14.49
C GLU A 51 2.28 1.96 -13.70
N LEU A 52 2.26 0.79 -13.05
CA LEU A 52 1.14 0.37 -12.20
C LEU A 52 1.18 1.13 -10.88
N LEU A 53 2.37 1.33 -10.32
CA LEU A 53 2.55 2.14 -9.11
C LEU A 53 2.09 3.59 -9.32
N ASP A 54 2.41 4.19 -10.47
CA ASP A 54 1.98 5.54 -10.84
C ASP A 54 0.44 5.65 -10.95
N LYS A 55 -0.21 4.63 -11.51
CA LYS A 55 -1.69 4.54 -11.57
C LYS A 55 -2.31 4.44 -10.18
N ILE A 56 -1.74 3.61 -9.30
CA ILE A 56 -2.19 3.46 -7.92
C ILE A 56 -2.04 4.78 -7.16
N ALA A 57 -0.88 5.45 -7.28
CA ALA A 57 -0.64 6.76 -6.67
C ALA A 57 -1.65 7.81 -7.17
N SER A 58 -1.94 7.82 -8.48
CA SER A 58 -2.95 8.70 -9.10
C SER A 58 -4.35 8.47 -8.54
N ALA A 59 -4.79 7.20 -8.47
CA ALA A 59 -6.08 6.83 -7.91
C ALA A 59 -6.18 7.19 -6.41
N MET A 60 -5.12 6.96 -5.64
CA MET A 60 -5.07 7.32 -4.22
C MET A 60 -5.15 8.84 -4.00
N ALA A 61 -4.44 9.62 -4.81
CA ALA A 61 -4.49 11.07 -4.74
C ALA A 61 -5.90 11.60 -5.03
N GLN A 62 -6.54 11.07 -6.07
CA GLN A 62 -7.93 11.40 -6.40
C GLN A 62 -8.89 11.03 -5.26
N ALA A 63 -8.76 9.84 -4.68
CA ALA A 63 -9.62 9.38 -3.59
C ALA A 63 -9.44 10.18 -2.29
N LYS A 64 -8.22 10.68 -2.02
CA LYS A 64 -7.90 11.42 -0.80
C LYS A 64 -7.93 12.94 -0.96
N GLY A 65 -8.21 13.46 -2.16
CA GLY A 65 -8.09 14.89 -2.47
C GLY A 65 -6.67 15.42 -2.31
N ALA A 66 -5.66 14.55 -2.41
CA ALA A 66 -4.26 14.92 -2.24
C ALA A 66 -3.64 15.32 -3.58
N SER A 67 -2.63 16.19 -3.54
CA SER A 67 -1.85 16.54 -4.74
C SER A 67 -0.94 15.38 -5.14
N LEU A 68 -0.91 15.08 -6.44
CA LEU A 68 0.06 14.12 -6.98
C LEU A 68 1.50 14.65 -6.86
N PRO A 69 2.50 13.76 -6.68
CA PRO A 69 3.90 14.14 -6.80
C PRO A 69 4.18 14.78 -8.16
N ALA A 70 5.06 15.80 -8.20
CA ALA A 70 5.34 16.59 -9.41
C ALA A 70 5.73 15.75 -10.64
N ARG A 71 6.36 14.59 -10.43
CA ARG A 71 6.71 13.64 -11.52
C ARG A 71 5.48 13.08 -12.24
N LEU A 72 4.32 12.97 -11.56
CA LEU A 72 3.06 12.46 -12.10
C LEU A 72 2.14 13.57 -12.61
N THR A 73 2.44 14.83 -12.28
CA THR A 73 1.69 16.00 -12.75
C THR A 73 2.14 16.48 -14.14
N ARG A 74 3.30 16.00 -14.65
CA ARG A 74 3.74 16.33 -16.00
C ARG A 74 2.92 15.55 -17.04
N VAL A 75 1.87 16.18 -17.53
CA VAL A 75 1.21 15.82 -18.78
C VAL A 75 2.26 15.90 -19.90
N ARG A 76 2.47 14.80 -20.63
CA ARG A 76 3.16 14.82 -21.93
C ARG A 76 2.16 15.17 -23.02
#